data_AF-E2A8K1-F1
#
_entry.id   AF-E2A8K1-F1
#
_cell.length_a   1.000
_cell.length_b   1.000
_cell.length_c   1.000
_cell.angle_alpha   90.00
_cell.angle_beta   90.00
_cell.angle_gamma   90.00
#
_symmetry.space_group_name_H-M   'P 1'
#
loop_
_entity.id
_entity.type
_entity.pdbx_description
1 polymer ?
#
loop_
_entity_poly.entity_id
_entity_poly.type
_entity_poly.pdbx_seq_one_letter_code
_entity_poly.pdbx_strand_id
1 'polypeptide(L)'
;IFNSSSIKGKKPSRNASVASEEQIELLKSLKTYFSSLEVFTKDGKDITKKVNVFRYWNQNINSLNKMWEYLQEIRSEFKFLLMRRINQDIIEHTFGYIRNLSGNAFNPT
;
A
#
# COMPACT_ATOMS: atom_id res chain seq x y z
N ILE A 1 4.21 4.82 -5.45
CA ILE A 1 2.95 5.30 -4.83
C ILE A 1 2.82 4.79 -3.39
N PHE A 2 2.50 3.51 -3.13
CA PHE A 2 2.20 2.95 -1.78
C PHE A 2 3.34 2.94 -0.73
N ASN A 3 4.48 3.55 -1.00
CA ASN A 3 5.56 3.73 -0.02
C ASN A 3 6.30 5.07 -0.25
N SER A 4 5.56 6.11 -0.65
CA SER A 4 6.14 7.44 -0.87
C SER A 4 6.55 8.07 0.46
N SER A 5 7.80 8.56 0.51
CA SER A 5 8.43 9.11 1.72
C SER A 5 8.81 10.59 1.59
N SER A 6 8.75 11.15 0.39
CA SER A 6 9.19 12.51 0.05
C SER A 6 8.24 13.12 -0.97
N ILE A 7 8.05 14.44 -0.92
CA ILE A 7 7.19 15.18 -1.86
C ILE A 7 7.71 15.02 -3.29
N LYS A 8 8.99 15.33 -3.51
CA LYS A 8 9.71 15.06 -4.77
C LYS A 8 10.84 14.08 -4.49
N GLY A 9 10.73 12.88 -5.04
CA GLY A 9 11.78 11.86 -5.02
C GLY A 9 12.66 11.94 -6.26
N LYS A 10 13.80 11.23 -6.23
CA LYS A 10 14.69 11.10 -7.40
C LYS A 10 14.04 10.39 -8.60
N LYS A 11 12.93 9.66 -8.38
CA LYS A 11 12.14 8.97 -9.40
C LYS A 11 10.68 9.39 -9.26
N PRO A 12 9.94 9.65 -10.35
CA PRO A 12 8.52 10.03 -10.28
C PRO A 12 7.67 9.05 -9.47
N SER A 13 7.95 7.75 -9.56
CA SER A 13 7.24 6.69 -8.82
C SER A 13 7.40 6.75 -7.28
N ARG A 14 8.38 7.54 -6.79
CA ARG A 14 8.67 7.77 -5.36
C ARG A 14 8.13 9.09 -4.83
N ASN A 15 7.54 9.92 -5.68
CA ASN A 15 6.90 11.17 -5.27
C ASN A 15 5.71 10.88 -4.34
N ALA A 16 5.32 11.89 -3.57
CA ALA A 16 4.10 11.84 -2.79
C ALA A 16 2.90 11.54 -3.70
N SER A 17 1.87 10.93 -3.13
CA SER A 17 0.63 10.74 -3.87
C SER A 17 -0.09 12.09 -3.93
N VAL A 18 -0.37 12.54 -5.15
CA VAL A 18 -1.06 13.80 -5.45
C VAL A 18 -2.30 13.56 -6.32
N ALA A 19 -2.63 12.28 -6.54
CA ALA A 19 -3.63 11.83 -7.49
C ALA A 19 -3.51 12.53 -8.86
N SER A 20 -2.28 12.66 -9.37
CA SER A 20 -2.10 13.09 -10.76
C SER A 20 -2.74 12.08 -11.70
N GLU A 21 -3.07 12.52 -12.92
CA GLU A 21 -3.62 11.64 -13.95
C GLU A 21 -2.75 10.40 -14.16
N GLU A 22 -1.42 10.54 -14.19
CA GLU A 22 -0.54 9.38 -14.38
C GLU A 22 -0.58 8.41 -13.19
N GLN A 23 -0.73 8.92 -11.96
CA GLN A 23 -0.90 8.07 -10.78
C GLN A 23 -2.23 7.33 -10.82
N ILE A 24 -3.31 8.01 -11.22
CA ILE A 24 -4.64 7.42 -11.34
C ILE A 24 -4.65 6.33 -12.43
N GLU A 25 -4.06 6.60 -13.59
CA GLU A 25 -3.93 5.64 -14.68
C GLU A 25 -3.10 4.42 -14.27
N LEU A 26 -1.98 4.64 -13.57
CA LEU A 26 -1.18 3.54 -13.03
C LEU A 26 -1.98 2.69 -12.02
N LEU A 27 -2.78 3.32 -11.15
CA LEU A 27 -3.62 2.58 -10.20
C LEU A 27 -4.74 1.80 -10.92
N LYS A 28 -5.33 2.36 -11.98
CA LYS A 28 -6.31 1.65 -12.82
C LYS A 28 -5.68 0.45 -13.53
N SER A 29 -4.50 0.61 -14.12
CA SER A 29 -3.81 -0.49 -14.80
C SER A 29 -3.39 -1.60 -13.83
N LEU A 30 -2.93 -1.24 -12.63
CA LEU A 30 -2.65 -2.21 -11.56
C LEU A 30 -3.90 -2.98 -11.14
N LYS A 31 -5.04 -2.29 -10.99
CA LYS A 31 -6.31 -2.94 -10.65
C LYS A 31 -6.75 -3.95 -11.71
N THR A 32 -6.62 -3.59 -12.99
CA THR A 32 -6.89 -4.51 -14.11
C THR A 32 -5.95 -5.70 -14.06
N TYR A 33 -4.64 -5.46 -13.89
CA TYR A 33 -3.62 -6.50 -13.80
C TYR A 33 -3.92 -7.49 -12.67
N PHE A 34 -4.16 -7.01 -11.44
CA PHE A 34 -4.48 -7.90 -10.31
C PHE A 34 -5.77 -8.71 -10.52
N SER A 35 -6.72 -8.16 -11.27
CA SER A 35 -7.98 -8.85 -11.57
C SER A 35 -7.86 -9.89 -12.68
N SER A 36 -6.80 -9.84 -13.49
CA SER A 36 -6.52 -10.84 -14.54
C SER A 36 -5.56 -11.94 -14.08
N LEU A 37 -5.07 -11.91 -12.85
CA LEU A 37 -4.14 -12.91 -12.34
C LEU A 37 -4.88 -14.20 -11.98
N GLU A 38 -4.35 -15.31 -12.47
CA GLU A 38 -4.77 -16.65 -12.13
C GLU A 38 -3.62 -17.37 -11.41
N VAL A 39 -3.94 -18.17 -10.41
CA VAL A 39 -2.96 -18.92 -9.63
C VAL A 39 -3.33 -20.38 -9.61
N PHE A 40 -2.42 -21.21 -10.11
CA PHE A 40 -2.57 -22.64 -10.16
C PHE A 40 -1.55 -23.31 -9.24
N THR A 41 -1.96 -24.43 -8.64
CA THR A 41 -1.03 -25.34 -7.95
C THR A 41 -0.14 -26.07 -8.95
N LYS A 42 0.91 -26.74 -8.46
CA LYS A 42 1.76 -27.61 -9.30
C LYS A 42 0.96 -28.68 -10.06
N ASP A 43 -0.14 -29.14 -9.47
CA ASP A 43 -1.03 -30.16 -10.05
C ASP A 43 -2.09 -29.56 -10.99
N GLY A 44 -1.99 -28.28 -11.34
CA GLY A 44 -2.91 -27.61 -12.28
C GLY A 44 -4.25 -27.17 -11.70
N LYS A 45 -4.50 -27.38 -10.39
CA LYS A 45 -5.74 -26.91 -9.74
C LYS A 45 -5.72 -25.39 -9.57
N ASP A 46 -6.78 -24.73 -10.03
CA ASP A 46 -7.03 -23.31 -9.81
C ASP A 46 -7.29 -23.01 -8.32
N ILE A 47 -6.46 -22.12 -7.76
CA ILE A 47 -6.56 -21.63 -6.39
C ILE A 47 -6.65 -20.10 -6.34
N THR A 48 -6.93 -19.43 -7.46
CA THR A 48 -7.00 -17.97 -7.59
C THR A 48 -7.88 -17.36 -6.50
N LYS A 49 -9.08 -17.92 -6.27
CA LYS A 49 -10.02 -17.44 -5.24
C LYS A 49 -9.54 -17.63 -3.80
N LYS A 50 -8.57 -18.53 -3.56
CA LYS A 50 -7.96 -18.74 -2.23
C LYS A 50 -6.84 -17.74 -1.96
N VAL A 51 -6.26 -17.14 -2.99
CA VAL A 51 -5.18 -16.18 -2.91
C VAL A 51 -5.76 -14.78 -2.72
N ASN A 52 -5.97 -14.38 -1.46
CA ASN A 52 -6.64 -13.12 -1.14
C ASN A 52 -5.81 -11.86 -1.47
N VAL A 53 -4.51 -11.98 -1.76
CA VAL A 53 -3.63 -10.82 -1.94
C VAL A 53 -4.07 -9.90 -3.08
N PHE A 54 -4.58 -10.44 -4.19
CA PHE A 54 -5.05 -9.63 -5.33
C PHE A 54 -6.31 -8.86 -4.97
N ARG A 55 -7.23 -9.50 -4.23
CA ARG A 55 -8.42 -8.83 -3.69
C ARG A 55 -8.03 -7.67 -2.78
N TYR A 56 -7.05 -7.87 -1.89
CA TYR A 56 -6.61 -6.83 -0.96
C TYR A 56 -5.84 -5.70 -1.67
N TRP A 57 -5.08 -5.98 -2.73
CA TRP A 57 -4.51 -4.93 -3.57
C TRP A 57 -5.59 -4.07 -4.22
N ASN A 58 -6.62 -4.69 -4.80
CA ASN A 58 -7.77 -3.98 -5.36
C ASN A 58 -8.47 -3.13 -4.29
N GLN A 59 -8.62 -3.65 -3.07
CA GLN A 59 -9.17 -2.90 -1.94
C GLN A 59 -8.30 -1.70 -1.57
N ASN A 60 -6.98 -1.87 -1.44
CA ASN A 60 -6.04 -0.78 -1.14
C ASN A 60 -6.09 0.34 -2.18
N ILE A 61 -6.17 0.00 -3.47
CA ILE A 61 -6.31 0.96 -4.57
C ILE A 61 -7.61 1.75 -4.43
N ASN A 62 -8.74 1.05 -4.24
CA ASN A 62 -10.05 1.71 -4.07
C ASN A 62 -10.08 2.61 -2.83
N SER A 63 -9.50 2.15 -1.71
CA SER A 63 -9.41 2.92 -0.47
C SER A 63 -8.54 4.16 -0.62
N LEU A 64 -7.43 4.09 -1.36
CA LEU A 64 -6.60 5.25 -1.65
C LEU A 64 -7.36 6.32 -2.43
N ASN A 65 -8.11 5.92 -3.46
CA ASN A 65 -8.92 6.86 -4.25
C ASN A 65 -9.99 7.55 -3.38
N LYS A 66 -10.75 6.76 -2.60
CA LYS A 66 -11.78 7.31 -1.68
C LYS A 66 -11.20 8.23 -0.61
N MET A 67 -10.05 7.85 -0.04
CA MET A 67 -9.35 8.67 0.93
C MET A 67 -8.91 9.99 0.30
N TRP A 68 -8.44 9.98 -0.94
CA TRP A 68 -8.08 11.21 -1.66
C TRP A 68 -9.30 12.12 -1.89
N GLU A 69 -10.40 11.56 -2.40
CA GLU A 69 -11.67 12.28 -2.59
C GLU A 69 -12.14 12.95 -1.29
N TYR A 70 -12.17 12.19 -0.19
CA TYR A 70 -12.55 12.68 1.13
C TYR A 70 -11.63 13.80 1.65
N LEU A 71 -10.31 13.67 1.45
CA LEU A 71 -9.34 14.68 1.88
C LEU A 71 -9.48 15.99 1.08
N GLN A 72 -9.78 15.89 -0.22
CA GLN A 72 -10.08 17.06 -1.05
C GLN A 72 -11.39 17.74 -0.66
N GLU A 73 -12.42 16.96 -0.30
CA GLU A 73 -13.71 17.48 0.16
C GLU A 73 -13.58 18.29 1.46
N ILE A 74 -12.88 17.76 2.46
CA ILE A 74 -12.71 18.44 3.75
C ILE A 74 -11.74 19.60 3.67
N ARG A 75 -10.74 19.50 2.79
CA ARG A 75 -9.70 20.51 2.65
C ARG A 75 -9.38 20.65 1.16
N SER A 76 -10.03 21.62 0.54
CA SER A 76 -9.87 21.96 -0.89
C SER A 76 -8.42 22.20 -1.32
N GLU A 77 -7.52 22.50 -0.37
CA GLU A 77 -6.08 22.67 -0.60
C GLU A 77 -5.23 21.50 -0.10
N PHE A 78 -5.78 20.30 0.06
CA PHE A 78 -4.97 19.13 0.44
C PHE A 78 -3.96 18.81 -0.66
N LYS A 79 -2.66 19.01 -0.38
CA LYS A 79 -1.63 19.05 -1.43
C LYS A 79 -1.08 17.68 -1.81
N PHE A 80 -0.88 16.78 -0.84
CA PHE A 80 -0.23 15.50 -1.08
C PHE A 80 -0.38 14.55 0.11
N LEU A 81 -0.16 13.27 -0.15
CA LEU A 81 -0.17 12.19 0.83
C LEU A 81 1.14 11.39 0.78
N LEU A 82 1.76 11.19 1.95
CA LEU A 82 2.95 10.36 2.11
C LEU A 82 2.52 8.95 2.53
N MET A 83 2.51 8.01 1.59
CA MET A 83 1.96 6.67 1.79
C MET A 83 2.76 5.83 2.78
N ARG A 84 4.05 6.14 3.00
CA ARG A 84 4.85 5.50 4.06
C ARG A 84 4.26 5.69 5.46
N ARG A 85 3.36 6.66 5.66
CA ARG A 85 2.71 6.90 6.96
C ARG A 85 1.42 6.08 7.15
N ILE A 86 1.01 5.32 6.14
CA ILE A 86 -0.28 4.61 6.10
C ILE A 86 -0.08 3.09 6.20
N ASN A 87 1.17 2.63 6.32
CA ASN A 87 1.50 1.23 6.51
C ASN A 87 1.76 0.90 7.99
N GLN A 88 1.94 -0.39 8.28
CA GLN A 88 2.15 -0.90 9.63
C GLN A 88 3.63 -0.86 10.06
N ASP A 89 4.56 -0.43 9.19
CA ASP A 89 6.00 -0.45 9.44
C ASP A 89 6.39 0.25 10.75
N ILE A 90 5.72 1.35 11.11
CA ILE A 90 6.02 2.06 12.36
C ILE A 90 5.71 1.22 13.60
N ILE A 91 4.64 0.40 13.55
CA ILE A 91 4.25 -0.50 14.62
C ILE A 91 5.25 -1.66 14.67
N GLU A 92 5.61 -2.23 13.53
CA GLU A 92 6.61 -3.31 13.44
C GLU A 92 7.98 -2.86 13.96
N HIS A 93 8.42 -1.66 13.60
CA HIS A 93 9.65 -1.07 14.13
C HIS A 93 9.58 -0.85 15.64
N THR A 94 8.42 -0.42 16.16
CA THR A 94 8.21 -0.26 17.61
C THR A 94 8.32 -1.60 18.32
N PHE A 95 7.70 -2.66 17.81
CA PHE A 95 7.84 -4.00 18.37
C PHE A 95 9.28 -4.53 18.26
N GLY A 96 9.97 -4.25 17.15
CA GLY A 96 11.38 -4.57 17.00
C GLY A 96 12.25 -3.89 18.06
N TYR A 97 12.02 -2.59 18.30
CA TYR A 97 12.69 -1.85 19.34
C TYR A 97 12.46 -2.47 20.72
N ILE A 98 11.21 -2.77 21.08
CA ILE A 98 10.86 -3.38 22.37
C ILE A 98 11.57 -4.73 22.57
N ARG A 99 11.55 -5.62 21.56
CA ARG A 99 12.24 -6.92 21.65
C ARG A 99 13.74 -6.77 21.82
N ASN A 100 14.35 -5.75 21.24
CA ASN A 100 15.79 -5.50 21.32
C ASN A 100 16.25 -4.91 22.66
N LEU A 101 15.34 -4.41 23.51
CA LEU A 101 15.72 -3.82 24.81
C LEU A 101 16.31 -4.84 25.79
N SER A 102 15.92 -6.12 25.68
CA SER A 102 16.24 -7.15 26.67
C SER A 102 17.16 -8.26 26.12
N GLY A 103 17.89 -8.00 25.04
CA GLY A 103 18.79 -8.99 24.42
C GLY A 103 18.03 -10.21 23.88
N ASN A 104 18.26 -11.40 24.44
CA ASN A 104 17.68 -12.67 23.98
C ASN A 104 16.18 -12.86 24.28
N ALA A 105 15.47 -11.85 24.79
CA ALA A 105 14.03 -11.92 25.06
C ALA A 105 13.21 -11.70 23.76
N PHE A 106 13.30 -12.64 22.81
CA PHE A 106 12.54 -12.59 21.55
C PHE A 106 11.01 -12.56 21.77
N ASN A 107 10.55 -13.13 22.90
CA ASN A 107 9.14 -13.17 23.28
C ASN A 107 8.97 -12.77 24.77
N PRO A 108 8.95 -11.46 25.09
CA PRO A 108 8.71 -11.00 26.45
C PRO A 108 7.25 -11.27 26.87
N THR A 109 7.03 -11.63 28.14
CA THR A 109 5.71 -11.85 28.78
C THR A 109 5.15 -10.58 29.40
#